data_AF-T1C281-F1
#
_entry.id   AF-T1C281-F1
#
_cell.length_a   1.000
_cell.length_b   1.000
_cell.length_c   1.000
_cell.angle_alpha   90.00
_cell.angle_beta   90.00
_cell.angle_gamma   90.00
#
_symmetry.space_group_name_H-M   'P 1'
#
loop_
_entity.id
_entity.type
_entity.pdbx_description
1 polymer ?
#
loop_
_entity_poly.entity_id
_entity_poly.type
_entity_poly.pdbx_seq_one_letter_code
_entity_poly.pdbx_strand_id
1 'polypeptide(L)' 'MDYAANLALFLLDKTGTIFGIWNGRLTASEQRNLFGRFVGKGKIIIDGERETICNRVKVCFGLDYDDRNITAWRAL' A
#
# COMPACT_ATOMS: atom_id res chain seq x y z
N MET A 1 17.14 0.77 -5.11
CA MET A 1 16.16 -0.30 -5.39
C MET A 1 14.95 0.40 -5.99
N ASP A 2 14.34 -0.14 -7.04
CA ASP A 2 13.19 0.50 -7.70
C ASP A 2 11.88 0.01 -7.06
N TYR A 3 11.42 0.76 -6.05
CA TYR A 3 10.22 0.39 -5.30
C TYR A 3 8.92 0.58 -6.10
N ALA A 4 8.90 1.53 -7.04
CA ALA A 4 7.74 1.74 -7.91
C ALA A 4 7.55 0.53 -8.84
N ALA A 5 8.63 0.01 -9.43
CA ALA A 5 8.59 -1.20 -10.23
C ALA A 5 8.13 -2.43 -9.41
N ASN A 6 8.63 -2.58 -8.17
CA ASN A 6 8.20 -3.67 -7.28
C ASN A 6 6.70 -3.61 -6.97
N LEU A 7 6.15 -2.41 -6.74
CA LEU A 7 4.73 -2.20 -6.49
C LEU A 7 3.87 -2.51 -7.73
N ALA A 8 4.32 -2.10 -8.91
CA ALA A 8 3.64 -2.44 -10.16
C ALA A 8 3.58 -3.95 -10.40
N LEU A 9 4.70 -4.66 -10.20
CA LEU A 9 4.77 -6.13 -10.32
C LEU A 9 3.88 -6.82 -9.28
N PHE A 10 3.87 -6.30 -8.04
CA PHE A 10 3.00 -6.81 -6.99
C PHE A 10 1.52 -6.65 -7.35
N LEU A 11 1.11 -5.49 -7.90
CA LEU A 11 -0.27 -5.29 -8.35
C LEU A 11 -0.63 -6.20 -9.52
N LEU A 12 0.28 -6.38 -10.49
CA LEU A 12 0.09 -7.30 -11.60
C LEU A 12 -0.17 -8.72 -11.11
N ASP A 13 0.64 -9.20 -10.15
CA ASP A 13 0.47 -10.53 -9.53
C ASP A 13 -0.86 -10.67 -8.77
N LYS A 14 -1.26 -9.64 -8.01
CA LYS A 14 -2.45 -9.72 -7.14
C LYS A 14 -3.76 -9.41 -7.83
N THR A 15 -3.74 -8.62 -8.89
CA THR A 15 -4.96 -8.07 -9.51
C THR A 15 -5.04 -8.33 -11.01
N GLY A 16 -3.97 -8.82 -11.64
CA GLY A 16 -3.88 -9.02 -13.09
C GLY A 16 -3.56 -7.75 -13.88
N THR A 17 -3.35 -6.61 -13.21
CA THR A 17 -3.01 -5.33 -13.87
C THR A 17 -2.13 -4.45 -12.97
N ILE A 18 -1.25 -3.66 -13.58
CA ILE A 18 -0.41 -2.68 -12.86
C ILE A 18 -1.22 -1.47 -12.35
N PHE A 19 -2.40 -1.22 -12.94
CA PHE A 19 -3.30 -0.13 -12.57
C PHE A 19 -4.35 -0.55 -11.53
N GLY A 20 -4.23 -1.76 -10.99
CA GLY A 20 -5.18 -2.29 -10.02
C GLY A 20 -5.07 -1.62 -8.65
N ILE A 21 -6.04 -1.94 -7.79
CA ILE A 21 -6.01 -1.55 -6.39
C ILE A 21 -5.97 -2.82 -5.56
N TRP A 22 -4.91 -2.96 -4.75
CA TRP A 22 -4.82 -4.04 -3.77
C TRP A 22 -5.10 -3.51 -2.37
N ASN A 23 -5.90 -4.24 -1.60
CA ASN A 23 -6.08 -3.99 -0.17
C ASN A 23 -5.87 -5.27 0.64
N GLY A 24 -5.04 -5.19 1.66
CA GLY A 24 -4.74 -6.35 2.51
C GLY A 24 -3.86 -5.99 3.69
N ARG A 25 -3.36 -6.98 4.42
CA ARG A 25 -2.45 -6.77 5.55
C ARG A 25 -1.03 -7.11 5.12
N LEU A 26 -0.07 -6.31 5.55
CA LEU A 26 1.37 -6.57 5.42
C LEU A 26 2.03 -6.33 6.77
N THR A 27 2.88 -7.27 7.18
CA THR A 27 3.79 -7.12 8.32
C THR A 27 4.79 -6.00 8.05
N ALA A 28 5.41 -5.46 9.11
CA ALA A 28 6.42 -4.42 8.95
C ALA A 28 7.64 -4.87 8.12
N SER A 29 7.95 -6.16 8.12
CA SER A 29 9.01 -6.74 7.29
C SER A 29 8.60 -6.74 5.81
N GLU A 30 7.41 -7.26 5.50
CA GLU A 30 6.89 -7.30 4.12
C GLU A 30 6.77 -5.89 3.52
N GLN A 31 6.34 -4.90 4.30
CA GLN A 31 6.28 -3.50 3.85
C GLN A 31 7.66 -2.96 3.45
N ARG A 32 8.67 -3.16 4.30
CA ARG A 32 10.04 -2.71 4.00
C ARG A 32 10.64 -3.45 2.82
N ASN A 33 10.33 -4.73 2.67
CA ASN A 33 10.79 -5.52 1.54
C ASN A 33 10.13 -5.09 0.22
N LEU A 34 8.84 -4.75 0.26
CA LEU A 34 8.08 -4.39 -0.94
C LEU A 34 8.38 -2.95 -1.40
N PHE A 35 8.39 -2.00 -0.47
CA PHE A 35 8.46 -0.56 -0.77
C PHE A 35 9.41 0.23 0.14
N GLY A 36 10.38 -0.43 0.78
CA GLY A 36 11.52 0.22 1.43
C GLY A 36 11.25 0.85 2.80
N ARG A 37 9.98 1.00 3.19
CA ARG A 37 9.61 1.67 4.44
C ARG A 37 8.44 1.01 5.15
N PHE A 38 8.20 1.42 6.39
CA PHE A 38 6.99 1.08 7.12
C PHE A 38 6.01 2.25 7.02
N VAL A 39 4.81 2.02 6.48
CA VAL A 39 3.77 3.05 6.37
C VAL A 39 2.72 2.95 7.46
N GLY A 40 2.55 1.79 8.09
CA GLY A 40 1.69 1.68 9.26
C GLY A 40 1.12 0.30 9.51
N LYS A 41 0.36 0.20 10.60
CA LYS A 41 -0.45 -0.99 10.91
C LYS A 41 -1.83 -0.87 10.26
N GLY A 42 -2.55 -1.99 10.20
CA GLY A 42 -3.90 -2.04 9.65
C GLY A 42 -3.91 -2.64 8.24
N LYS A 43 -4.87 -2.23 7.43
CA LYS A 43 -4.87 -2.58 6.01
C LYS A 43 -3.94 -1.63 5.27
N ILE A 44 -3.13 -2.17 4.38
CA ILE A 44 -2.37 -1.39 3.41
C ILE A 44 -3.18 -1.36 2.11
N ILE A 45 -3.27 -0.19 1.52
CA ILE A 45 -3.88 0.02 0.21
C ILE A 45 -2.76 0.47 -0.72
N ILE A 46 -2.64 -0.23 -1.85
CA ILE A 46 -1.71 0.07 -2.92
C ILE A 46 -2.56 0.36 -4.15
N ASP A 47 -2.49 1.58 -4.66
CA ASP A 47 -3.27 2.07 -5.79
C ASP A 47 -2.30 2.35 -6.95
N GLY A 48 -2.40 1.54 -8.01
CA GLY A 48 -1.55 1.65 -9.19
C GLY A 48 -1.99 2.73 -10.17
N GLU A 49 -3.24 3.17 -10.14
CA GLU A 49 -3.73 4.25 -11.00
C GLU A 49 -3.25 5.61 -10.47
N ARG A 50 -3.32 5.81 -9.15
CA ARG A 50 -2.84 7.03 -8.49
C ARG A 50 -1.37 6.98 -8.11
N GLU A 51 -0.74 5.81 -8.23
CA GLU A 51 0.62 5.53 -7.75
C GLU A 51 0.80 5.95 -6.28
N THR A 52 -0.10 5.49 -5.42
CA THR A 52 -0.06 5.80 -3.98
C THR A 52 -0.09 4.54 -3.12
N ILE A 53 0.47 4.67 -1.92
CA ILE A 53 0.32 3.72 -0.83
C ILE A 53 -0.22 4.44 0.41
N CYS A 54 -1.12 3.79 1.15
CA CYS A 54 -1.59 4.31 2.43
C CYS A 54 -1.91 3.17 3.40
N ASN A 55 -2.00 3.48 4.70
CA ASN A 55 -2.51 2.55 5.69
C ASN A 55 -3.90 2.97 6.17
N ARG A 56 -4.89 2.10 5.94
CA ARG A 56 -6.26 2.23 6.41
C ARG A 56 -6.40 1.68 7.81
N VAL A 57 -6.82 2.53 8.74
CA VAL A 57 -7.09 2.18 10.15
C VAL A 57 -8.57 2.33 10.47
N LYS A 58 -9.07 1.53 11.42
CA LYS A 58 -10.41 1.70 11.96
C LYS A 58 -10.41 2.84 12.98
N VAL A 59 -11.38 3.74 12.87
CA VAL A 59 -11.62 4.86 13.78
C VAL A 59 -13.07 4.79 14.30
N CYS A 60 -13.49 5.77 15.11
CA CYS A 60 -14.86 5.85 15.64
C CYS A 60 -15.36 4.54 16.28
N PHE A 61 -14.52 3.93 17.14
CA PHE A 61 -14.81 2.64 17.79
C PHE A 61 -15.14 1.50 16.80
N GLY A 62 -14.56 1.55 15.59
CA GLY A 62 -14.73 0.53 14.56
C GLY A 62 -15.89 0.78 13.60
N LEU A 63 -16.57 1.94 13.71
CA LEU A 63 -17.67 2.34 12.85
C LEU A 63 -17.21 3.04 11.57
N ASP A 64 -15.95 3.46 11.48
CA ASP A 64 -15.43 4.20 10.33
C ASP A 64 -13.95 3.86 10.05
N TYR A 65 -13.44 4.32 8.90
CA TYR A 65 -12.08 4.12 8.45
C TYR A 65 -11.40 5.44 8.07
N ASP A 66 -10.11 5.51 8.35
CA ASP A 66 -9.27 6.66 8.03
C ASP A 66 -8.01 6.18 7.30
N ASP A 67 -7.66 6.84 6.19
CA ASP A 67 -6.50 6.53 5.36
C ASP A 67 -5.34 7.45 5.75
N ARG A 68 -4.27 6.85 6.28
CA ARG A 68 -3.12 7.58 6.82
C ARG A 68 -1.84 7.30 6.03
N ASN A 69 -0.84 8.15 6.26
CA ASN A 69 0.51 8.04 5.68
C ASN A 69 0.50 7.86 4.16
N ILE A 70 -0.37 8.61 3.48
CA ILE A 70 -0.50 8.59 2.03
C ILE A 70 0.85 9.01 1.43
N THR A 71 1.48 8.10 0.70
CA THR A 71 2.80 8.28 0.11
C THR A 71 2.73 7.94 -1.37
N ALA A 72 3.18 8.86 -2.22
CA ALA A 72 3.29 8.60 -3.66
C ALA A 72 4.48 7.67 -3.96
N TRP A 73 4.39 6.84 -4.99
CA TRP A 73 5.43 5.85 -5.30
C TRP A 73 6.78 6.50 -5.62
N ARG A 74 6.76 7.67 -6.27
CA ARG A 74 7.96 8.48 -6.54
C ARG A 74 8.71 8.97 -5.30
N ALA A 75 8.09 8.88 -4.11
CA ALA A 75 8.65 9.32 -2.84
C ALA A 75 9.08 8.15 -1.94
N LEU A 76 9.14 6.94 -2.50
CA LEU A 76 9.55 5.70 -1.83
C LEU A 76 11.03 5.42 -2.01
#